data_AF-A0AA35RPR4-F1
#
_entry.id   AF-A0AA35RPR4-F1
#
_cell.length_a   1.000
_cell.length_b   1.000
_cell.length_c   1.000
_cell.angle_alpha   90.00
_cell.angle_beta   90.00
_cell.angle_gamma   90.00
#
_symmetry.space_group_name_H-M   'P 1'
#
loop_
_entity.id
_entity.type
_entity.pdbx_description
1 polymer ?
#
loop_
_entity_poly.entity_id
_entity_poly.type
_entity_poly.pdbx_seq_one_letter_code
_entity_poly.pdbx_strand_id
1 'polypeptide(L)' 'MKLALYDDFQLGVITGDRIANAMAAVAGMSFRRPQDMIEEVIINWDDIRPRIEAAVHGKEGVPLNGVRLRAPVLARPS' A
#
# COMPACT_ATOMS: atom_id res chain seq x y z
N MET A 1 11.05 3.93 2.15
CA MET A 1 9.91 2.99 2.14
C MET A 1 9.52 2.71 0.71
N LYS A 2 9.18 1.47 0.34
CA LYS A 2 8.66 1.13 -0.98
C LYS A 2 7.19 0.70 -0.83
N LEU A 3 6.27 1.37 -1.52
CA LEU A 3 4.86 1.02 -1.50
C LEU A 3 4.50 0.16 -2.70
N ALA A 4 3.61 -0.81 -2.51
CA ALA A 4 3.07 -1.63 -3.57
C ALA A 4 1.62 -2.01 -3.28
N LEU A 5 0.86 -2.25 -4.35
CA LEU A 5 -0.38 -2.98 -4.28
C LEU A 5 -0.11 -4.46 -4.53
N TYR A 6 -0.74 -5.35 -3.79
CA TYR A 6 -0.56 -6.79 -3.96
C TYR A 6 -1.88 -7.56 -3.79
N ASP A 7 -1.93 -8.77 -4.35
CA ASP A 7 -3.08 -9.68 -4.38
C ASP A 7 -4.38 -9.00 -4.84
N ASP A 8 -5.35 -8.81 -3.96
CA ASP A 8 -6.62 -8.12 -4.22
C ASP A 8 -6.51 -6.61 -3.99
N PHE A 9 -5.42 -6.02 -4.51
CA PHE A 9 -5.09 -4.60 -4.40
C PHE A 9 -4.94 -4.07 -2.97
N GLN A 10 -4.39 -4.90 -2.09
CA GLN A 10 -4.05 -4.48 -0.73
C GLN A 10 -2.81 -3.58 -0.74
N LEU A 11 -2.83 -2.52 0.08
CA LEU A 11 -1.68 -1.67 0.32
C LEU A 11 -0.64 -2.41 1.17
N GLY A 12 0.60 -2.46 0.67
CA GLY A 12 1.72 -3.04 1.37
C GLY A 12 2.99 -2.21 1.28
N VAL A 13 3.86 -2.39 2.27
CA VAL A 13 5.21 -1.83 2.31
C VAL A 13 6.21 -2.95 2.05
N ILE A 14 7.03 -2.78 1.02
CA ILE A 14 8.11 -3.72 0.70
C ILE A 14 9.35 -3.38 1.53
N THR A 15 9.83 -4.38 2.27
CA THR A 15 11.06 -4.34 3.07
C THR A 15 11.89 -5.58 2.74
N GLY A 16 13.03 -5.37 2.05
CA GLY A 16 13.85 -6.48 1.56
C GLY A 16 13.08 -7.33 0.54
N ASP A 17 12.90 -8.62 0.87
CA ASP A 17 12.18 -9.64 0.10
C ASP A 17 10.75 -9.90 0.61
N ARG A 18 10.26 -9.06 1.52
CA ARG A 18 8.94 -9.20 2.15
C ARG A 18 8.07 -7.98 1.94
N ILE A 19 6.76 -8.17 2.06
CA ILE A 19 5.74 -7.12 2.02
C ILE A 19 4.88 -7.17 3.28
N ALA A 20 4.84 -6.06 4.01
CA ALA A 20 4.02 -5.90 5.20
C ALA A 20 2.68 -5.24 4.84
N ASN A 21 1.56 -5.83 5.26
CA ASN A 21 0.24 -5.27 5.04
C ASN A 21 0.07 -3.96 5.81
N ALA A 22 -0.25 -2.89 5.08
CA ALA A 22 -0.45 -1.54 5.58
C ALA A 22 -1.91 -1.06 5.44
N MET A 23 -2.87 -1.96 5.18
CA MET A 23 -4.28 -1.61 5.01
C MET A 23 -4.88 -0.91 6.24
N ALA A 24 -4.32 -1.15 7.43
CA ALA A 24 -4.73 -0.46 8.65
C ALA A 24 -4.52 1.06 8.58
N ALA A 25 -3.56 1.55 7.78
CA ALA A 25 -3.29 2.99 7.65
C ALA A 25 -4.41 3.75 6.92
N VAL A 26 -5.18 3.04 6.08
CA VAL A 26 -6.31 3.56 5.30
C VAL A 26 -7.63 2.96 5.75
N ALA A 27 -7.65 2.28 6.90
CA ALA A 27 -8.87 1.71 7.45
C ALA A 27 -9.90 2.81 7.75
N GLY A 28 -11.13 2.62 7.27
CA GLY A 28 -12.21 3.61 7.37
C GLY A 28 -12.35 4.53 6.16
N MET A 29 -11.36 4.56 5.25
CA MET A 29 -11.52 5.22 3.96
C MET A 29 -12.23 4.26 2.99
N SER A 30 -13.26 4.76 2.30
CA SER A 30 -13.97 4.01 1.28
C SER A 30 -13.48 4.46 -0.09
N PHE A 31 -12.80 3.57 -0.79
CA PHE A 31 -12.30 3.82 -2.14
C PHE A 31 -13.22 3.14 -3.15
N ARG A 32 -13.59 3.85 -4.22
CA ARG A 32 -14.42 3.24 -5.28
C ARG A 32 -13.58 2.36 -6.19
N ARG A 33 -12.29 2.67 -6.31
CA ARG A 33 -11.30 1.91 -7.07
C ARG A 33 -9.98 1.83 -6.28
N PRO A 34 -9.17 0.77 -6.48
CA PRO A 34 -7.80 0.72 -5.95
C PRO A 34 -6.90 1.90 -6.33
N GLN A 35 -7.24 2.55 -7.44
CA GLN A 35 -6.57 3.74 -7.98
C GLN A 35 -6.76 4.92 -7.03
N ASP A 36 -8.01 5.14 -6.60
CA ASP A 36 -8.36 6.19 -5.65
C ASP A 36 -7.56 6.03 -4.35
N MET A 37 -7.35 4.78 -3.89
CA MET A 37 -6.55 4.53 -2.69
C MET A 37 -5.11 5.02 -2.83
N ILE A 38 -4.43 4.68 -3.93
CA ILE A 38 -3.03 5.09 -4.10
C ILE A 38 -2.90 6.58 -4.39
N GLU A 39 -3.88 7.16 -5.08
CA GLU A 39 -3.98 8.60 -5.31
C GLU A 39 -4.16 9.36 -3.99
N GLU A 40 -5.09 8.94 -3.13
CA GLU A 40 -5.30 9.53 -1.80
C GLU A 40 -4.07 9.40 -0.89
N VAL A 41 -3.35 8.27 -0.97
CA VAL A 41 -2.07 8.08 -0.27
C VAL A 41 -1.01 9.07 -0.76
N ILE A 42 -0.98 9.38 -2.05
CA ILE A 42 -0.03 10.35 -2.63
C ILE A 42 -0.43 11.78 -2.27
N ILE A 43 -1.71 12.13 -2.37
CA ILE A 43 -2.22 13.48 -2.07
C ILE A 43 -2.01 13.83 -0.59
N ASN A 44 -2.35 12.91 0.32
CA ASN A 44 -2.24 13.14 1.76
C ASN A 44 -1.00 12.46 2.36
N TRP A 45 0.10 12.42 1.59
CA TRP A 45 1.29 11.65 1.95
C TRP A 45 1.84 11.99 3.33
N ASP A 46 1.91 13.28 3.67
CA ASP A 46 2.49 13.71 4.95
C ASP A 46 1.67 13.22 6.16
N ASP A 47 0.35 13.11 6.03
CA ASP A 47 -0.55 12.63 7.08
C ASP A 47 -0.64 11.10 7.12
N ILE A 48 -0.59 10.45 5.96
CA ILE A 48 -0.78 9.00 5.82
C ILE A 48 0.53 8.24 6.09
N ARG A 49 1.68 8.80 5.71
CA ARG A 49 2.99 8.19 5.92
C ARG A 49 3.21 7.71 7.37
N PRO A 50 3.04 8.53 8.42
CA PRO A 50 3.24 8.07 9.80
C PRO A 50 2.26 6.95 10.20
N ARG A 51 1.05 6.93 9.64
CA ARG A 51 0.08 5.84 9.85
C ARG A 51 0.53 4.54 9.19
N ILE A 52 1.10 4.62 7.99
CA ILE A 52 1.68 3.47 7.29
C ILE A 52 2.86 2.92 8.10
N GLU A 53 3.76 3.78 8.56
CA GLU A 53 4.91 3.39 9.38
C GLU A 53 4.45 2.66 10.65
N ALA A 54 3.48 3.22 11.38
CA ALA A 54 2.88 2.58 12.55
C ALA A 54 2.19 1.25 12.21
N ALA A 55 1.49 1.18 11.07
CA ALA A 55 0.77 -0.02 10.63
C ALA A 55 1.71 -1.18 10.27
N VAL A 56 2.94 -0.91 9.84
CA VAL A 56 3.92 -1.95 9.48
C VAL A 56 4.99 -2.18 10.53
N HIS A 57 5.08 -1.32 11.55
CA HIS A 57 6.03 -1.45 12.64
C HIS A 57 5.88 -2.80 13.37
N GLY A 58 6.96 -3.57 13.45
CA GLY A 58 6.98 -4.89 14.10
C GLY A 58 6.29 -6.01 13.31
N LYS A 59 5.79 -5.75 12.09
CA LYS A 59 5.26 -6.82 11.21
C LYS A 59 6.39 -7.42 10.39
N GLU A 60 6.57 -8.74 10.47
CA GLU A 60 7.50 -9.46 9.59
C GLU A 60 7.08 -9.40 8.11
N GLY A 61 5.79 -9.20 7.83
CA GLY A 61 5.25 -9.25 6.46
C GLY A 61 5.27 -10.65 5.85
N VAL A 62 4.85 -10.77 4.60
CA VAL A 62 4.84 -12.04 3.84
C VAL A 62 5.91 -12.02 2.75
N PRO A 63 6.48 -13.17 2.36
CA PRO A 63 7.45 -13.26 1.27
C PRO A 63 6.87 -12.71 -0.05
N LEU A 64 7.65 -11.93 -0.79
CA LEU A 64 7.24 -11.38 -2.09
C LEU A 64 6.92 -12.46 -3.13
N ASN A 65 7.56 -13.63 -3.04
CA ASN A 65 7.31 -14.75 -3.94
C ASN A 65 5.95 -15.43 -3.71
N GLY A 66 5.31 -15.16 -2.56
CA GLY A 66 4.01 -15.72 -2.19
C GLY A 66 2.83 -14.79 -2.51
N VAL A 67 3.10 -13.58 -2.99
CA VAL A 67 2.07 -12.60 -3.35
C VAL A 67 2.17 -12.20 -4.81
N ARG A 68 1.05 -11.74 -5.37
CA ARG A 68 1.04 -11.14 -6.71
C ARG A 68 1.11 -9.64 -6.60
N LEU A 69 2.28 -9.05 -6.90
CA LEU A 69 2.40 -7.61 -7.04
C LEU A 69 1.49 -7.12 -8.17
N ARG A 70 0.70 -6.09 -7.87
CA ARG A 70 -0.15 -5.39 -8.83
C ARG A 70 0.56 -4.11 -9.23
N ALA A 71 0.50 -3.79 -10.53
CA ALA A 71 0.97 -2.51 -10.99
C ALA A 71 0.22 -1.40 -10.24
N PRO A 72 0.91 -0.35 -9.75
CA PRO A 72 0.24 0.85 -9.28
C PRO A 72 -0.49 1.41 -10.50
N VAL A 73 -1.82 1.28 -10.53
CA VAL A 73 -2.64 1.70 -11.67
C VAL A 73 -2.72 3.22 -11.64
N LEU A 74 -1.65 3.87 -12.07
CA LEU A 74 -1.67 5.28 -12.44
C LEU A 74 -2.36 5.35 -13.80
N ALA A 75 -3.42 6.15 -13.90
CA ALA A 75 -4.06 6.43 -15.18
C ALA A 75 -2.97 6.85 -16.18
N ARG A 76 -3.01 6.29 -17.40
CA ARG A 76 -2.10 6.72 -18.47
C ARG A 76 -2.32 8.24 -18.64
N PRO A 77 -1.27 9.08 -18.58
CA PRO A 77 -1.44 10.50 -18.88
C PRO A 77 -2.00 10.61 -20.31
N SER A 78 -3.11 11.33 -20.45
CA SER A 78 -3.71 11.71 -21.73
C SER A 78 -2.86 12.74 -22.44
#